data_AF-A0A2S6SJQ3-F1
#
_entry.id   AF-A0A2S6SJQ3-F1
#
_cell.length_a   1.000
_cell.length_b   1.000
_cell.length_c   1.000
_cell.angle_alpha   90.00
_cell.angle_beta   90.00
_cell.angle_gamma   90.00
#
_symmetry.space_group_name_H-M   'P 1'
#
loop_
_entity.id
_entity.type
_entity.pdbx_description
1 polymer ?
#
loop_
_entity_poly.entity_id
_entity_poly.type
_entity_poly.pdbx_seq_one_letter_code
_entity_poly.pdbx_strand_id
1 'polypeptide(L)'
;MKILKSKIKGFDIKPNLSSSRIIDILINDDLINHLTTSFNKFDLETIEYKPFTRFTIAKIIDEYTENKLSKLLNIILKDRNMGCIKLEIRKKNKKISDILLILISTGITHLIGIPNFDSMSGKFYARFSIKHKDKSDSYLRKAYLNMDLHTDGTFVKEKTDWLMMTKLLE
;
A
#
# COMPACT_ATOMS: atom_id res chain seq x y z
N MET A 1 21.21 1.54 -8.38
CA MET A 1 21.60 0.11 -8.58
C MET A 1 22.12 -0.61 -7.34
N LYS A 2 22.88 0.01 -6.40
CA LYS A 2 23.30 -0.66 -5.14
C LYS A 2 22.12 -1.14 -4.27
N ILE A 3 21.00 -0.40 -4.29
CA ILE A 3 19.76 -0.70 -3.55
C ILE A 3 19.14 -2.04 -3.97
N LEU A 4 19.21 -2.41 -5.25
CA LEU A 4 18.66 -3.69 -5.74
C LEU A 4 19.47 -4.91 -5.26
N LYS A 5 20.67 -4.70 -4.70
CA LYS A 5 21.50 -5.77 -4.14
C LYS A 5 21.28 -5.97 -2.63
N SER A 6 20.52 -5.10 -1.96
CA SER A 6 20.27 -5.25 -0.53
C SER A 6 19.26 -6.37 -0.30
N LYS A 7 19.69 -7.46 0.34
CA LYS A 7 18.78 -8.47 0.86
C LYS A 7 18.01 -7.89 2.05
N ILE A 8 16.69 -7.81 1.93
CA ILE A 8 15.80 -7.45 3.03
C ILE A 8 15.03 -8.70 3.41
N LYS A 9 15.07 -9.07 4.69
CA LYS A 9 14.34 -10.23 5.19
C LYS A 9 12.83 -10.06 4.91
N GLY A 10 12.20 -11.09 4.38
CA GLY A 10 10.76 -11.09 4.07
C GLY A 10 10.37 -10.47 2.73
N PHE A 11 11.31 -9.91 1.96
CA PHE A 11 11.03 -9.26 0.68
C PHE A 11 12.03 -9.66 -0.42
N ASP A 12 11.52 -9.99 -1.59
CA ASP A 12 12.32 -10.11 -2.81
C ASP A 12 12.16 -8.83 -3.65
N ILE A 13 13.26 -8.13 -3.91
CA ILE A 13 13.26 -6.83 -4.59
C ILE A 13 13.90 -6.97 -5.97
N LYS A 14 13.23 -6.50 -7.01
CA LYS A 14 13.73 -6.57 -8.40
C LYS A 14 13.29 -5.34 -9.20
N PRO A 15 14.04 -4.97 -10.26
CA PRO A 15 13.55 -3.98 -11.21
C PRO A 15 12.30 -4.51 -11.92
N ASN A 16 11.35 -3.62 -12.19
CA ASN A 16 10.18 -3.96 -13.00
C ASN A 16 10.57 -4.19 -14.47
N LEU A 17 9.88 -5.11 -15.14
CA LEU A 17 10.15 -5.47 -16.54
C LEU A 17 9.76 -4.36 -17.54
N SER A 18 8.74 -3.56 -17.22
CA SER A 18 8.20 -2.54 -18.12
C SER A 18 8.89 -1.19 -17.96
N SER A 19 9.45 -0.88 -16.79
CA SER A 19 10.11 0.41 -16.53
C SER A 19 11.17 0.30 -15.44
N SER A 20 12.35 0.85 -15.71
CA SER A 20 13.43 0.98 -14.71
C SER A 20 13.10 1.92 -13.56
N ARG A 21 12.03 2.73 -13.70
CA ARG A 21 11.54 3.67 -12.67
C ARG A 21 10.64 3.00 -11.63
N ILE A 22 10.18 1.78 -11.89
CA ILE A 22 9.30 1.01 -11.01
C ILE A 22 10.13 -0.11 -10.38
N ILE A 23 10.02 -0.25 -9.06
CA ILE A 23 10.65 -1.33 -8.31
C ILE A 23 9.57 -2.31 -7.86
N ASP A 24 9.70 -3.57 -8.26
CA ASP A 24 8.82 -4.64 -7.78
C ASP A 24 9.36 -5.16 -6.45
N ILE A 25 8.49 -5.22 -5.45
CA ILE A 25 8.79 -5.74 -4.12
C ILE A 25 7.78 -6.86 -3.84
N LEU A 26 8.26 -8.10 -3.83
CA LEU A 26 7.45 -9.27 -3.53
C LEU A 26 7.53 -9.60 -2.05
N ILE A 27 6.38 -9.75 -1.39
CA ILE A 27 6.29 -10.19 -0.01
C ILE A 27 6.38 -11.71 0.06
N ASN A 28 7.34 -12.21 0.84
CA ASN A 28 7.58 -13.65 0.99
C ASN A 28 6.57 -14.27 1.97
N ASP A 29 6.29 -15.56 1.79
CA ASP A 29 5.29 -16.28 2.59
C ASP A 29 5.64 -16.29 4.09
N ASP A 30 6.93 -16.27 4.45
CA ASP A 30 7.38 -16.18 5.84
C ASP A 30 6.94 -14.88 6.51
N LEU A 31 7.01 -13.75 5.78
CA LEU A 31 6.51 -12.47 6.28
C LEU A 31 4.99 -12.49 6.35
N ILE A 32 4.29 -13.00 5.33
CA ILE A 32 2.83 -13.12 5.36
C ILE A 32 2.37 -13.95 6.57
N ASN A 33 3.02 -15.08 6.83
CA ASN A 33 2.71 -15.93 7.99
C ASN A 33 2.96 -15.21 9.31
N HIS A 34 4.09 -14.50 9.43
CA HIS A 34 4.39 -13.70 10.61
C HIS A 34 3.36 -12.59 10.83
N LEU A 35 3.03 -11.82 9.79
CA LEU A 35 2.06 -10.72 9.87
C LEU A 35 0.66 -11.22 10.18
N THR A 36 0.23 -12.35 9.60
CA THR A 36 -1.07 -12.95 9.91
C THR A 36 -1.21 -13.23 11.41
N THR A 37 -0.16 -13.75 12.03
CA THR A 37 -0.14 -14.01 13.48
C THR A 37 -0.01 -12.72 14.29
N SER A 38 0.93 -11.85 13.96
CA SER A 38 1.18 -10.60 14.70
C SER A 38 0.03 -9.60 14.63
N PHE A 39 -0.78 -9.67 13.57
CA PHE A 39 -1.92 -8.79 13.34
C PHE A 39 -3.25 -9.32 13.88
N ASN A 40 -3.29 -10.51 14.47
CA ASN A 40 -4.52 -11.11 15.01
C ASN A 40 -5.26 -10.22 16.03
N LYS A 41 -4.55 -9.29 16.68
CA LYS A 41 -5.05 -8.35 17.68
C LYS A 41 -5.56 -7.03 17.11
N PHE A 42 -5.42 -6.80 15.81
CA PHE A 42 -5.88 -5.59 15.14
C PHE A 42 -7.06 -5.93 14.23
N ASP A 43 -8.21 -5.33 14.53
CA ASP A 43 -9.33 -5.24 13.61
C ASP A 43 -9.36 -3.88 12.90
N LEU A 44 -10.27 -3.72 11.94
CA LEU A 44 -10.41 -2.47 11.20
C LEU A 44 -10.86 -1.32 12.10
N GLU A 45 -11.74 -1.58 13.06
CA GLU A 45 -12.22 -0.54 13.99
C GLU A 45 -11.07 0.02 14.82
N THR A 46 -10.17 -0.84 15.30
CA THR A 46 -9.00 -0.44 16.07
C THR A 46 -8.12 0.53 15.29
N ILE A 47 -7.80 0.23 14.02
CA ILE A 47 -6.96 1.13 13.22
C ILE A 47 -7.71 2.40 12.79
N GLU A 48 -9.03 2.35 12.68
CA GLU A 48 -9.85 3.51 12.35
C GLU A 48 -9.91 4.50 13.50
N TYR A 49 -10.24 4.03 14.71
CA TYR A 49 -10.46 4.88 15.89
C TYR A 49 -9.21 5.19 16.71
N LYS A 50 -8.15 4.37 16.62
CA LYS A 50 -6.91 4.54 17.42
C LYS A 50 -5.71 4.79 16.50
N PRO A 51 -5.44 6.05 16.10
CA PRO A 51 -4.40 6.37 15.11
C PRO A 51 -3.01 5.82 15.44
N PHE A 52 -2.62 5.76 16.72
CA PHE A 52 -1.31 5.22 17.13
C PHE A 52 -1.11 3.74 16.75
N THR A 53 -2.20 2.96 16.64
CA THR A 53 -2.12 1.54 16.28
C THR A 53 -1.60 1.34 14.86
N ARG A 54 -1.80 2.32 13.98
CA ARG A 54 -1.29 2.32 12.61
C ARG A 54 0.24 2.36 12.59
N PHE A 55 0.85 3.14 13.49
CA PHE A 55 2.30 3.16 13.69
C PHE A 55 2.81 1.89 14.37
N THR A 56 2.02 1.28 15.26
CA THR A 56 2.37 -0.03 15.82
C THR A 56 2.44 -1.11 14.74
N ILE A 57 1.47 -1.13 13.82
CA ILE A 57 1.47 -2.03 12.66
C ILE A 57 2.69 -1.77 11.76
N ALA A 58 2.98 -0.50 11.46
CA ALA A 58 4.16 -0.12 10.70
C ALA A 58 5.45 -0.64 11.35
N LYS A 59 5.59 -0.42 12.67
CA LYS A 59 6.73 -0.87 13.46
C LYS A 59 6.91 -2.39 13.42
N ILE A 60 5.83 -3.17 13.54
CA ILE A 60 5.90 -4.65 13.45
C ILE A 60 6.49 -5.10 12.11
N ILE A 61 6.07 -4.47 11.00
CA ILE A 61 6.62 -4.78 9.68
C ILE A 61 8.10 -4.42 9.61
N ASP A 62 8.48 -3.20 10.02
CA ASP A 62 9.85 -2.73 9.88
C ASP A 62 10.82 -3.49 10.79
N GLU A 63 10.42 -3.82 12.02
CA GLU A 63 11.21 -4.64 12.95
C GLU A 63 11.50 -6.03 12.40
N TYR A 64 10.52 -6.67 11.73
CA TYR A 64 10.76 -7.95 11.06
C TYR A 64 11.86 -7.85 10.00
N THR A 65 11.99 -6.68 9.36
CA THR A 65 13.02 -6.39 8.36
C THR A 65 14.31 -5.81 8.93
N GLU A 66 14.49 -5.79 10.26
CA GLU A 66 15.63 -5.13 10.94
C GLU A 66 15.70 -3.62 10.63
N ASN A 67 14.55 -2.96 10.54
CA ASN A 67 14.39 -1.53 10.24
C ASN A 67 15.01 -1.10 8.90
N LYS A 68 14.98 -2.00 7.91
CA LYS A 68 15.53 -1.76 6.56
C LYS A 68 14.46 -1.34 5.56
N LEU A 69 13.21 -1.76 5.75
CA LEU A 69 12.13 -1.49 4.81
C LEU A 69 11.81 0.01 4.74
N SER A 70 11.61 0.68 5.89
CA SER A 70 11.33 2.11 5.92
C SER A 70 12.36 2.96 5.17
N LYS A 71 13.64 2.65 5.36
CA LYS A 71 14.77 3.28 4.66
C LYS A 71 14.70 3.02 3.16
N LEU A 72 14.46 1.77 2.76
CA LEU A 72 14.34 1.40 1.34
C LEU A 72 13.21 2.16 0.66
N LEU A 73 12.01 2.15 1.23
CA LEU A 73 10.82 2.79 0.66
C LEU A 73 11.08 4.30 0.44
N ASN A 74 11.63 4.98 1.45
CA ASN A 74 11.96 6.40 1.37
C ASN A 74 13.01 6.70 0.28
N ILE A 75 14.03 5.86 0.13
CA ILE A 75 15.04 6.05 -0.92
C ILE A 75 14.40 5.89 -2.31
N ILE A 76 13.59 4.85 -2.53
CA ILE A 76 12.95 4.62 -3.83
C ILE A 76 11.99 5.76 -4.18
N LEU A 77 11.14 6.20 -3.24
CA LEU A 77 10.12 7.21 -3.49
C LEU A 77 10.71 8.61 -3.71
N LYS A 78 11.86 8.93 -3.11
CA LYS A 78 12.51 10.25 -3.26
C LYS A 78 13.52 10.31 -4.39
N ASP A 79 13.89 9.19 -5.01
CA ASP A 79 14.79 9.17 -6.16
C ASP A 79 14.04 9.53 -7.46
N ARG A 80 14.44 10.62 -8.11
CA ARG A 80 13.87 11.10 -9.37
C ARG A 80 14.00 10.09 -10.52
N ASN A 81 14.96 9.17 -10.48
CA ASN A 81 15.11 8.09 -11.46
C ASN A 81 14.28 6.86 -11.11
N MET A 82 13.63 6.85 -9.95
CA MET A 82 12.65 5.87 -9.51
C MET A 82 11.32 6.59 -9.22
N GLY A 83 10.75 6.41 -8.03
CA GLY A 83 9.52 7.07 -7.59
C GLY A 83 8.28 6.18 -7.54
N CYS A 84 8.36 4.91 -7.97
CA CYS A 84 7.21 4.01 -7.96
C CYS A 84 7.59 2.61 -7.43
N ILE A 85 6.70 2.05 -6.61
CA ILE A 85 6.86 0.73 -6.01
C ILE A 85 5.63 -0.10 -6.34
N LYS A 86 5.84 -1.31 -6.85
CA LYS A 86 4.79 -2.32 -7.01
C LYS A 86 4.97 -3.38 -5.92
N LEU A 87 4.11 -3.34 -4.91
CA LEU A 87 4.07 -4.37 -3.88
C LEU A 87 3.22 -5.55 -4.34
N GLU A 88 3.83 -6.74 -4.35
CA GLU A 88 3.17 -7.98 -4.78
C GLU A 88 3.14 -9.00 -3.65
N ILE A 89 2.09 -9.81 -3.60
CA ILE A 89 1.99 -10.95 -2.69
C ILE A 89 1.71 -12.19 -3.53
N ARG A 90 2.32 -13.33 -3.17
CA ARG A 90 2.08 -14.61 -3.85
C ARG A 90 0.63 -15.06 -3.62
N LYS A 91 -0.19 -15.05 -4.68
CA LYS A 91 -1.63 -15.39 -4.65
C LYS A 91 -1.99 -16.77 -4.07
N LYS A 92 -1.04 -17.71 -3.98
CA LYS A 92 -1.31 -19.07 -3.50
C LYS A 92 -1.51 -19.18 -1.97
N ASN A 93 -1.26 -18.10 -1.23
CA ASN A 93 -1.37 -18.13 0.21
C ASN A 93 -2.82 -17.89 0.67
N LYS A 94 -3.49 -18.96 1.13
CA LYS A 94 -4.90 -18.92 1.59
C LYS A 94 -5.15 -18.00 2.80
N LYS A 95 -4.10 -17.51 3.47
CA LYS A 95 -4.21 -16.58 4.60
C LYS A 95 -4.41 -15.13 4.17
N ILE A 96 -4.27 -14.83 2.87
CA ILE A 96 -4.47 -13.47 2.35
C ILE A 96 -5.96 -13.15 2.39
N SER A 97 -6.32 -12.25 3.30
CA SER A 97 -7.63 -11.61 3.34
C SER A 97 -7.52 -10.13 2.95
N ASP A 98 -8.63 -9.55 2.53
CA ASP A 98 -8.79 -8.11 2.33
C ASP A 98 -8.45 -7.30 3.58
N ILE A 99 -8.80 -7.80 4.77
CA ILE A 99 -8.37 -7.19 6.05
C ILE A 99 -6.83 -7.20 6.17
N LEU A 100 -6.17 -8.33 5.90
CA LEU A 100 -4.70 -8.41 5.95
C LEU A 100 -4.06 -7.41 4.97
N LEU A 101 -4.61 -7.28 3.76
CA LEU A 101 -4.13 -6.33 2.76
C LEU A 101 -4.26 -4.88 3.23
N ILE A 102 -5.37 -4.53 3.91
CA ILE A 102 -5.56 -3.19 4.50
C ILE A 102 -4.54 -2.94 5.61
N LEU A 103 -4.30 -3.91 6.48
CA LEU A 103 -3.32 -3.79 7.56
C LEU A 103 -1.88 -3.67 7.02
N ILE A 104 -1.51 -4.45 6.00
CA ILE A 104 -0.23 -4.31 5.31
C ILE A 104 -0.12 -2.92 4.68
N SER A 105 -1.14 -2.49 3.94
CA SER A 105 -1.17 -1.16 3.30
C SER A 105 -1.00 -0.05 4.34
N THR A 106 -1.74 -0.14 5.44
CA THR A 106 -1.65 0.78 6.57
C THR A 106 -0.23 0.82 7.14
N GLY A 107 0.38 -0.33 7.38
CA GLY A 107 1.75 -0.39 7.89
C GLY A 107 2.75 0.26 6.93
N ILE A 108 2.68 -0.07 5.65
CA ILE A 108 3.58 0.49 4.62
C ILE A 108 3.44 2.01 4.51
N THR A 109 2.21 2.54 4.43
CA THR A 109 2.02 3.99 4.33
C THR A 109 2.56 4.71 5.56
N HIS A 110 2.37 4.14 6.75
CA HIS A 110 2.84 4.74 8.01
C HIS A 110 4.36 4.58 8.25
N LEU A 111 5.08 3.83 7.40
CA LEU A 111 6.55 3.86 7.35
C LEU A 111 7.11 5.01 6.52
N ILE A 112 6.31 5.57 5.60
CA ILE A 112 6.75 6.64 4.68
C ILE A 112 6.15 8.00 5.02
N GLY A 113 4.98 8.05 5.67
CA GLY A 113 4.30 9.29 6.04
C GLY A 113 2.94 9.04 6.70
N ILE A 114 2.12 10.08 6.81
CA ILE A 114 0.77 9.98 7.38
C ILE A 114 -0.23 10.08 6.23
N PRO A 115 -1.12 9.08 6.03
CA PRO A 115 -2.21 9.22 5.07
C PRO A 115 -3.15 10.36 5.47
N ASN A 116 -3.58 11.14 4.47
CA ASN A 116 -4.58 12.19 4.68
C ASN A 116 -5.97 11.58 5.00
N PHE A 117 -6.83 12.40 5.59
CA PHE A 117 -8.24 12.06 5.74
C PHE A 117 -8.93 12.01 4.36
N ASP A 118 -9.64 10.93 4.11
CA ASP A 118 -10.45 10.72 2.90
C ASP A 118 -11.92 11.06 3.21
N SER A 119 -12.45 12.07 2.51
CA SER A 119 -13.81 12.55 2.70
C SER A 119 -14.89 11.58 2.20
N MET A 120 -14.57 10.67 1.27
CA MET A 120 -15.53 9.71 0.72
C MET A 120 -15.84 8.60 1.71
N SER A 121 -14.85 8.16 2.49
CA SER A 121 -15.03 7.13 3.52
C SER A 121 -15.19 7.69 4.93
N GLY A 122 -14.80 8.95 5.16
CA GLY A 122 -14.70 9.54 6.49
C GLY A 122 -13.56 8.96 7.33
N LYS A 123 -12.55 8.36 6.69
CA LYS A 123 -11.46 7.60 7.33
C LYS A 123 -10.11 7.96 6.68
N PHE A 124 -9.02 7.38 7.17
CA PHE A 124 -7.67 7.58 6.59
C PHE A 124 -7.40 6.74 5.31
N TYR A 125 -8.38 5.94 4.90
CA TYR A 125 -8.35 5.09 3.72
C TYR A 125 -9.78 4.95 3.18
N ALA A 126 -9.93 4.66 1.90
CA ALA A 126 -11.22 4.35 1.30
C ALA A 126 -11.21 2.99 0.60
N ARG A 127 -12.39 2.35 0.54
CA ARG A 127 -12.61 1.10 -0.18
C ARG A 127 -13.76 1.28 -1.15
N PHE A 128 -13.54 0.86 -2.38
CA PHE A 128 -14.53 0.94 -3.44
C PHE A 128 -14.81 -0.45 -4.00
N SER A 129 -16.10 -0.81 -4.07
CA SER A 129 -16.56 -2.02 -4.76
C SER A 129 -17.11 -1.62 -6.11
N ILE A 130 -16.50 -2.15 -7.17
CA ILE A 130 -16.90 -1.88 -8.55
C ILE A 130 -17.76 -3.04 -9.03
N LYS A 131 -18.92 -2.74 -9.60
CA LYS A 131 -19.84 -3.71 -10.22
C LYS A 131 -20.08 -3.33 -11.67
N HIS A 132 -20.40 -4.31 -12.51
CA HIS A 132 -20.61 -4.09 -13.94
C HIS A 132 -21.78 -3.14 -14.24
N LYS A 133 -22.86 -3.19 -13.44
CA LYS A 133 -23.97 -2.23 -13.51
C LYS A 133 -23.97 -1.38 -12.25
N ASP A 134 -23.50 -0.13 -12.37
CA ASP A 134 -23.80 0.93 -11.39
C ASP A 134 -25.10 1.61 -11.84
N LYS A 135 -26.03 1.83 -10.89
CA LYS A 135 -27.28 2.58 -11.15
C LYS A 135 -27.06 4.10 -11.10
N SER A 136 -25.83 4.56 -10.84
CA SER A 136 -25.52 5.97 -10.86
C SER A 136 -25.62 6.55 -12.27
N ASP A 137 -26.22 7.72 -12.38
CA ASP A 137 -26.24 8.51 -13.64
C ASP A 137 -24.92 9.28 -13.88
N SER A 138 -23.87 8.95 -13.12
CA SER A 138 -22.58 9.62 -13.24
C SER A 138 -21.86 9.15 -14.50
N TYR A 139 -21.60 10.09 -15.42
CA TYR A 139 -20.79 9.86 -16.61
C TYR A 139 -19.44 9.19 -16.29
N LEU A 140 -18.83 9.54 -15.15
CA LEU A 140 -17.52 9.03 -14.71
C LEU A 140 -17.53 7.57 -14.25
N ARG A 141 -18.70 6.95 -14.06
CA ARG A 141 -18.81 5.56 -13.56
C ARG A 141 -19.15 4.53 -14.64
N LYS A 142 -18.98 4.90 -15.91
CA LYS A 142 -19.22 4.00 -17.05
C LYS A 142 -18.07 2.99 -17.18
N ALA A 143 -18.40 1.69 -17.28
CA ALA A 143 -17.44 0.58 -17.28
C ALA A 143 -16.45 0.54 -18.47
N TYR A 144 -16.65 1.36 -19.49
CA TYR A 144 -15.85 1.38 -20.74
C TYR A 144 -15.26 2.76 -21.04
N LEU A 145 -15.12 3.60 -20.01
CA LEU A 145 -14.38 4.85 -20.10
C LEU A 145 -13.06 4.70 -19.36
N ASN A 146 -11.98 5.18 -19.99
CA ASN A 146 -10.70 5.29 -19.32
C ASN A 146 -10.78 6.43 -18.29
N MET A 147 -10.15 6.21 -17.15
CA MET A 147 -9.84 7.30 -16.22
C MET A 147 -8.56 7.97 -16.72
N ASP A 148 -8.64 9.26 -17.04
CA ASP A 148 -7.50 10.01 -17.56
C ASP A 148 -6.37 10.11 -16.53
N LEU A 149 -5.13 10.22 -17.01
CA LEU A 149 -3.97 10.44 -16.14
C LEU A 149 -4.11 11.78 -15.42
N HIS A 150 -3.94 11.76 -14.10
CA HIS A 150 -4.06 12.94 -13.26
C HIS A 150 -3.17 12.84 -12.01
N THR A 151 -3.13 13.92 -11.24
CA THR A 151 -2.49 14.01 -9.93
C THR A 151 -3.55 14.32 -8.89
N ASP A 152 -3.46 13.69 -7.72
CA ASP A 152 -4.39 13.91 -6.61
C ASP A 152 -4.02 15.13 -5.77
N GLY A 153 -5.00 15.66 -5.04
CA GLY A 153 -4.81 16.78 -4.11
C GLY A 153 -4.64 18.16 -4.78
N THR A 154 -5.01 18.31 -6.05
CA THR A 154 -4.86 19.57 -6.80
C THR A 154 -5.75 20.71 -6.32
N PHE A 155 -6.81 20.39 -5.55
CA PHE A 155 -7.79 21.35 -5.06
C PHE A 155 -7.55 21.79 -3.60
N VAL A 156 -6.47 21.33 -2.97
CA VAL A 156 -6.06 21.71 -1.60
C VAL A 156 -4.70 22.41 -1.61
N LYS A 157 -4.36 23.12 -0.52
CA LYS A 157 -3.07 23.84 -0.41
C LYS A 157 -1.92 22.90 -0.05
N GLU A 158 -2.23 21.90 0.76
CA GLU A 158 -1.30 20.86 1.18
C GLU A 158 -0.90 19.99 -0.01
N LYS A 159 0.37 19.59 -0.05
CA LYS A 159 0.88 18.71 -1.11
C LYS A 159 0.57 17.26 -0.77
N THR A 160 0.03 16.53 -1.75
CA THR A 160 -0.06 15.06 -1.70
C THR A 160 1.23 14.48 -2.29
N ASP A 161 2.14 14.02 -1.42
CA ASP A 161 3.47 13.56 -1.84
C ASP A 161 3.48 12.13 -2.43
N TRP A 162 2.51 11.29 -2.05
CA TRP A 162 2.43 9.90 -2.48
C TRP A 162 0.98 9.43 -2.52
N LEU A 163 0.75 8.36 -3.28
CA LEU A 163 -0.54 7.68 -3.42
C LEU A 163 -0.33 6.18 -3.29
N MET A 164 -1.28 5.50 -2.65
CA MET A 164 -1.29 4.04 -2.54
C MET A 164 -2.62 3.49 -3.04
N MET A 165 -2.55 2.58 -4.01
CA MET A 165 -3.71 1.85 -4.53
C MET A 165 -3.50 0.36 -4.32
N THR A 166 -4.48 -0.28 -3.67
CA THR A 166 -4.44 -1.72 -3.37
C THR A 166 -5.63 -2.42 -4.02
N LYS A 167 -5.35 -3.45 -4.82
CA LYS A 167 -6.38 -4.37 -5.34
C LYS A 167 -6.75 -5.36 -4.24
N LEU A 168 -7.97 -5.24 -3.70
CA LEU A 168 -8.44 -6.05 -2.56
C LEU A 168 -9.18 -7.33 -2.97
N LEU A 169 -9.96 -7.26 -4.05
CA LEU A 169 -10.75 -8.36 -4.59
C LEU A 169 -10.41 -8.54 -6.06
N GLU A 170 -10.50 -9.77 -6.58
CA GLU A 170 -10.43 -10.02 -8.03
C GLU A 170 -11.69 -9.53 -8.74
#